data_AF-A0A7C5WWM1-F1
#
_entry.id   AF-A0A7C5WWM1-F1
#
_cell.length_a   1.000
_cell.length_b   1.000
_cell.length_c   1.000
_cell.angle_alpha   90.00
_cell.angle_beta   90.00
_cell.angle_gamma   90.00
#
_symmetry.space_group_name_H-M   'P 1'
#
loop_
_entity.id
_entity.type
_entity.pdbx_description
1 polymer ?
#
loop_
_entity_poly.entity_id
_entity_poly.type
_entity_poly.pdbx_seq_one_letter_code
_entity_poly.pdbx_strand_id
1 'polypeptide(L)' 'MFLADLSFGEKVMAKVEVYENINLREAAEVLSKAIKSRKNIYLIAKCDVEYYGRSSSKLEEGERQIIIKPDGAFLNIDL' A
#
# COMPACT_ATOMS: atom_id res chain seq x y z
N MET A 1 2.66 -42.09 -13.11
CA MET A 1 2.26 -41.71 -11.74
C MET A 1 3.52 -41.28 -11.03
N PHE A 2 3.88 -40.01 -11.18
CA PHE A 2 5.01 -39.40 -10.48
C PHE A 2 4.45 -38.20 -9.73
N LEU A 3 4.65 -38.23 -8.42
CA LEU A 3 4.33 -37.20 -7.46
C LEU A 3 5.11 -35.93 -7.82
N ALA A 4 4.43 -34.80 -7.93
CA ALA A 4 5.06 -33.51 -7.72
C ALA A 4 4.56 -33.02 -6.36
N ASP A 5 5.38 -33.27 -5.34
CA ASP A 5 5.27 -32.62 -4.04
C ASP A 5 5.22 -31.10 -4.26
N LEU A 6 4.08 -30.48 -3.97
CA LEU A 6 4.05 -29.05 -3.63
C LEU A 6 4.68 -28.92 -2.24
N SER A 7 6.00 -28.98 -2.19
CA SER A 7 6.75 -28.53 -1.02
C SER A 7 6.45 -27.04 -0.88
N PHE A 8 5.62 -26.71 0.11
CA PHE A 8 5.36 -25.34 0.55
C PHE A 8 6.73 -24.71 0.83
N GLY A 9 7.19 -23.87 -0.11
CA GLY A 9 8.53 -23.28 -0.09
C GLY A 9 8.78 -22.55 1.22
N GLU A 10 10.07 -22.46 1.59
CA GLU A 10 10.54 -21.75 2.78
C GLU A 10 9.71 -20.49 3.05
N LYS A 11 9.27 -20.33 4.29
CA LYS A 11 8.51 -19.18 4.76
C LYS A 11 9.37 -17.93 4.55
N VAL A 12 9.14 -17.18 3.47
CA VAL A 12 9.84 -15.92 3.21
C VAL A 12 9.39 -14.91 4.26
N MET A 13 10.25 -14.67 5.24
CA MET A 13 10.05 -13.67 6.28
C MET A 13 10.36 -12.28 5.70
N ALA A 14 9.34 -11.60 5.18
CA ALA A 14 9.48 -10.21 4.77
C ALA A 14 9.59 -9.31 6.01
N LYS A 15 10.58 -8.42 6.05
CA LYS A 15 10.66 -7.38 7.08
C LYS A 15 9.53 -6.38 6.86
N VAL A 16 8.65 -6.24 7.86
CA VAL A 16 7.55 -5.27 7.86
C VAL A 16 7.83 -4.20 8.90
N GLU A 17 7.66 -2.94 8.52
CA GLU A 17 7.68 -1.78 9.41
C GLU A 17 6.24 -1.28 9.53
N VAL A 18 5.73 -1.18 10.77
CA VAL A 18 4.35 -0.77 11.06
C VAL A 18 4.39 0.54 11.84
N TYR A 19 3.56 1.48 11.44
CA TYR A 19 3.42 2.79 12.08
C TYR A 19 1.94 3.02 12.35
N GLU A 20 1.61 3.39 13.59
CA GLU A 20 0.24 3.64 14.03
C GLU A 20 0.15 5.02 14.67
N ASN A 21 -0.96 5.73 14.44
CA ASN A 21 -1.27 7.02 15.09
C ASN A 21 -0.17 8.09 14.95
N ILE A 22 0.60 8.08 13.86
CA ILE A 22 1.58 9.12 13.54
C ILE A 22 0.88 10.35 12.92
N ASN A 23 1.46 11.53 13.12
CA ASN A 23 0.93 12.75 12.52
C ASN A 23 1.24 12.83 11.00
N LEU A 24 0.57 13.74 10.29
CA LEU A 24 0.72 13.89 8.84
C LEU A 24 2.16 14.17 8.39
N ARG A 25 2.95 14.90 9.20
CA ARG A 25 4.34 15.23 8.87
C ARG A 25 5.22 13.98 8.91
N GLU A 26 5.11 13.21 10.00
CA GLU A 26 5.80 11.94 10.17
C GLU A 26 5.38 10.93 9.09
N ALA A 27 4.07 10.85 8.79
CA ALA A 27 3.56 10.00 7.73
C ALA A 27 4.17 10.35 6.37
N ALA A 28 4.25 11.64 6.03
CA ALA A 28 4.88 12.10 4.79
C ALA A 28 6.37 11.73 4.73
N GLU A 29 7.10 11.84 5.83
CA GLU A 29 8.51 11.45 5.91
C GLU A 29 8.72 9.94 5.73
N VAL A 30 7.90 9.12 6.41
CA VAL A 30 7.91 7.65 6.28
C VAL A 30 7.59 7.23 4.84
N LEU A 31 6.52 7.78 4.27
CA LEU A 31 6.11 7.48 2.89
C LEU A 31 7.17 7.91 1.89
N SER A 32 7.77 9.10 2.05
CA SER A 32 8.85 9.58 1.17
C SER A 32 10.04 8.60 1.16
N LYS A 33 10.45 8.11 2.34
CA LYS A 33 11.54 7.12 2.46
C LYS A 33 11.13 5.79 1.81
N ALA A 34 9.92 5.29 2.09
CA ALA A 34 9.42 4.02 1.55
C ALA A 34 9.32 4.03 0.01
N ILE A 35 8.83 5.12 -0.58
CA ILE A 35 8.75 5.31 -2.03
C ILE A 35 10.16 5.32 -2.66
N LYS A 36 11.09 6.10 -2.10
CA LYS A 36 12.49 6.17 -2.59
C LYS A 36 13.20 4.83 -2.49
N SER A 37 12.91 4.05 -1.45
CA SER A 37 13.45 2.71 -1.25
C SER A 37 12.69 1.62 -2.00
N ARG A 38 11.74 1.97 -2.89
CA ARG A 38 10.96 1.02 -3.70
C ARG A 38 10.32 -0.08 -2.84
N LYS A 39 9.82 0.27 -1.65
CA LYS A 39 9.09 -0.65 -0.77
C LYS A 39 7.65 -0.82 -1.23
N ASN A 40 7.04 -1.96 -0.91
CA ASN A 40 5.58 -2.08 -0.93
C ASN A 40 5.01 -1.30 0.26
N ILE A 41 4.00 -0.46 0.01
CA ILE A 41 3.38 0.39 1.03
C ILE A 41 1.91 0.02 1.14
N TYR A 42 1.45 -0.16 2.37
CA TYR A 42 0.05 -0.38 2.72
C TYR A 42 -0.36 0.70 3.72
N LEU A 43 -1.41 1.44 3.40
CA LEU A 43 -1.97 2.45 4.29
C LEU A 43 -3.43 2.12 4.59
N ILE A 44 -3.82 2.33 5.84
CA ILE A 44 -5.22 2.40 6.26
C ILE A 44 -5.42 3.81 6.78
N ALA A 45 -6.28 4.57 6.11
CA ALA A 45 -6.47 5.99 6.42
C ALA A 45 -7.89 6.46 6.12
N LYS A 46 -8.35 7.44 6.87
CA LYS A 46 -9.52 8.25 6.51
C LYS A 46 -9.05 9.40 5.63
N CYS A 47 -9.52 9.45 4.39
CA CYS A 47 -9.16 10.50 3.44
C CYS A 47 -10.28 10.74 2.44
N ASP A 48 -10.28 11.88 1.76
CA ASP A 48 -10.96 12.08 0.48
C ASP A 48 -9.99 11.79 -0.69
N VAL A 49 -10.52 11.56 -1.89
CA VAL A 49 -9.70 11.26 -3.08
C VAL A 49 -10.18 12.09 -4.26
N GLU A 50 -9.27 12.81 -4.87
CA GLU A 50 -9.49 13.49 -6.14
C GLU A 50 -8.60 12.86 -7.22
N TYR A 51 -9.23 12.30 -8.24
CA TYR A 51 -8.54 11.75 -9.40
C TYR A 51 -8.71 12.67 -10.60
N TYR A 52 -7.59 12.97 -11.26
CA TYR A 52 -7.54 13.76 -12.48
C TYR A 52 -6.86 12.94 -13.58
N GLY A 53 -7.56 12.73 -14.71
CA GLY A 53 -7.05 11.95 -15.83
C GLY A 53 -7.96 12.03 -17.06
N ARG A 54 -8.16 10.90 -17.75
CA ARG A 54 -9.10 10.82 -18.89
C ARG A 54 -10.54 11.18 -18.49
N SER A 55 -10.86 10.96 -17.21
CA SER A 55 -12.03 11.45 -16.53
C SER A 55 -11.57 11.99 -15.18
N SER A 56 -12.30 12.97 -14.64
CA SER A 56 -12.07 13.46 -13.28
C SER A 56 -13.16 12.94 -12.37
N SER A 57 -12.79 12.48 -11.17
CA SER A 57 -13.73 12.02 -10.16
C SER A 57 -13.28 12.48 -8.77
N LYS A 58 -14.26 12.69 -7.89
CA LYS A 58 -14.04 12.96 -6.48
C LYS A 58 -14.77 11.90 -5.69
N LEU A 59 -14.06 11.28 -4.76
CA LEU A 59 -14.65 10.47 -3.70
C LEU A 59 -14.60 11.26 -2.40
N GLU A 60 -15.75 11.36 -1.75
CA GLU A 60 -15.89 11.98 -0.45
C GLU A 60 -15.08 11.23 0.62
N GLU A 61 -14.92 11.87 1.78
CA GLU A 61 -14.17 11.33 2.90
C GLU A 61 -14.66 9.92 3.31
N GLY A 62 -13.72 9.00 3.53
CA GLY A 62 -14.01 7.62 3.90
C GLY A 62 -12.76 6.86 4.35
N GLU A 63 -12.96 5.73 5.03
CA GLU A 63 -11.88 4.81 5.41
C GLU A 63 -11.44 3.98 4.21
N ARG A 64 -10.13 3.98 3.93
CA ARG A 64 -9.57 3.41 2.72
C ARG A 64 -8.33 2.61 2.99
N GLN A 65 -8.23 1.49 2.29
CA GLN A 65 -6.99 0.77 2.10
C GLN A 65 -6.31 1.28 0.82
N ILE A 66 -5.09 1.78 0.97
CA ILE A 66 -4.26 2.25 -0.15
C ILE A 66 -3.03 1.36 -0.27
N ILE A 67 -2.76 0.89 -1.48
CA ILE A 67 -1.58 0.08 -1.80
C ILE A 67 -0.74 0.81 -2.83
N ILE A 68 0.53 1.03 -2.51
CA ILE A 68 1.53 1.58 -3.44
C ILE A 68 2.61 0.52 -3.66
N LYS A 69 2.71 0.04 -4.90
CA LYS A 69 3.68 -0.98 -5.28
C LYS A 69 4.98 -0.35 -5.83
N PRO A 70 6.12 -1.07 -5.76
CA PRO A 70 7.41 -0.59 -6.27
C PRO A 70 7.44 -0.24 -7.77
N ASP A 71 6.54 -0.84 -8.55
CA ASP A 71 6.34 -0.59 -9.99
C ASP A 71 5.54 0.69 -10.27
N GLY A 72 5.05 1.37 -9.23
CA GLY A 72 4.24 2.58 -9.34
C GLY A 72 2.73 2.31 -9.40
N ALA A 73 2.27 1.06 -9.31
CA ALA A 73 0.85 0.78 -9.21
C ALA A 73 0.29 1.38 -7.91
N PHE A 74 -0.83 2.09 -8.05
CA PHE A 74 -1.56 2.73 -6.96
C PHE A 74 -2.98 2.18 -6.94
N LEU A 75 -3.39 1.57 -5.84
CA LEU A 75 -4.73 1.02 -5.66
C LEU A 75 -5.39 1.70 -4.47
N ASN A 76 -6.64 2.11 -4.66
CA ASN A 76 -7.49 2.71 -3.65
C ASN A 76 -8.74 1.82 -3.49
N ILE A 77 -8.98 1.35 -2.27
CA ILE A 77 -10.06 0.42 -1.94
C ILE A 77 -10.83 1.02 -0.77
N ASP A 78 -12.13 1.26 -0.94
CA ASP A 78 -13.01 1.64 0.17
C ASP A 78 -13.17 0.46 1.14
N LEU A 79 -13.06 0.72 2.44
CA LEU A 79 -13.19 -0.28 3.52
C LEU A 79 -14.60 -0.32 4.11
#